data_AF-A0AAD3DN92-F1
#
_entry.id   AF-A0AAD3DN92-F1
#
_cell.length_a   1.000
_cell.length_b   1.000
_cell.length_c   1.000
_cell.angle_alpha   90.00
_cell.angle_beta   90.00
_cell.angle_gamma   90.00
#
_symmetry.space_group_name_H-M   'P 1'
#
loop_
_entity.id
_entity.type
_entity.pdbx_description
1 polymer ?
#
loop_
_entity_poly.entity_id
_entity_poly.type
_entity_poly.pdbx_seq_one_letter_code
_entity_poly.pdbx_strand_id
1 'polypeptide(L)'
;LLPRGLHLELDISPVLKKALLDDHDAVVTDAKLVPLPRSPCVAEVLRRYCEHVAEVGGSAGGGHVAAEVAGGLRSYFDKALMAVLLYRSERPQAMAVLADGRLPSSVYGTEHLLRLFVKLPELLAAAGAGGMSEEALGQTAEAVQDLMNWVADHLEGLLAPRDSYLDHWDFMAGLSGELAAAVAAAGYAGTSAPLPPLQQQPQQRVQG
;
A
#
# COMPACT_ATOMS: atom_id res chain seq x y z
N LEU A 1 -29.59 11.32 -14.96
CA LEU A 1 -28.39 11.59 -15.79
C LEU A 1 -27.51 12.55 -15.00
N LEU A 2 -26.41 12.04 -14.42
CA LEU A 2 -25.51 12.88 -13.62
C LEU A 2 -24.86 13.96 -14.52
N PRO A 3 -24.73 15.22 -14.07
CA PRO A 3 -23.99 16.24 -14.80
C PRO A 3 -22.50 15.84 -14.91
N ARG A 4 -21.84 16.29 -15.98
CA ARG A 4 -20.46 15.92 -16.34
C ARG A 4 -19.46 16.18 -15.20
N GLY A 5 -19.10 15.12 -14.50
CA GLY A 5 -17.72 14.67 -14.22
C GLY A 5 -16.76 15.69 -13.65
N LEU A 6 -16.91 16.03 -12.37
CA LEU A 6 -15.79 16.52 -11.56
C LEU A 6 -14.85 15.32 -11.32
N HIS A 7 -13.70 15.31 -11.99
CA HIS A 7 -12.70 14.25 -11.90
C HIS A 7 -11.48 14.75 -11.13
N LEU A 8 -11.02 13.95 -10.16
CA LEU A 8 -9.74 14.21 -9.51
C LEU A 8 -8.62 13.87 -10.49
N GLU A 9 -7.90 14.87 -10.99
CA GLU A 9 -6.71 14.69 -11.80
C GLU A 9 -5.47 14.73 -10.91
N LEU A 10 -4.70 13.64 -10.90
CA LEU A 10 -3.46 13.52 -10.15
C LEU A 10 -2.32 13.19 -11.11
N ASP A 11 -1.23 13.94 -11.05
CA ASP A 11 -0.02 13.64 -11.80
C ASP A 11 0.96 12.85 -10.93
N ILE A 12 1.02 11.54 -11.19
CA ILE A 12 1.97 10.66 -10.53
C ILE A 12 3.35 10.88 -11.17
N SER A 13 4.29 11.40 -10.39
CA SER A 13 5.66 11.67 -10.86
C SER A 13 6.36 10.39 -11.34
N PRO A 14 7.37 10.49 -12.24
CA PRO A 14 8.13 9.33 -12.72
C PRO A 14 8.77 8.51 -11.60
N VAL A 15 9.19 9.16 -10.51
CA VAL A 15 9.80 8.52 -9.35
C VAL A 15 8.78 7.61 -8.64
N LEU A 16 7.56 8.12 -8.39
CA LEU A 16 6.49 7.33 -7.78
C LEU A 16 5.99 6.22 -8.72
N LYS A 17 5.91 6.48 -10.04
CA LYS A 17 5.59 5.45 -11.04
C LYS A 17 6.61 4.31 -11.01
N LYS A 18 7.91 4.63 -10.96
CA LYS A 18 8.96 3.62 -10.82
C LYS A 18 8.79 2.82 -9.53
N ALA A 19 8.52 3.47 -8.41
CA ALA A 19 8.33 2.80 -7.13
C ALA A 19 7.14 1.83 -7.14
N LEU A 20 6.04 2.21 -7.79
CA LEU A 20 4.86 1.35 -8.00
C LEU A 20 5.18 0.14 -8.88
N LEU A 21 5.98 0.32 -9.95
CA LEU A 21 6.42 -0.78 -10.81
C LEU A 21 7.36 -1.74 -10.06
N ASP A 22 8.35 -1.20 -9.35
CA ASP A 22 9.26 -2.01 -8.52
C ASP A 22 8.49 -2.78 -7.42
N ASP A 23 7.46 -2.17 -6.81
CA ASP A 23 6.58 -2.81 -5.84
C ASP A 23 5.74 -3.93 -6.45
N HIS A 24 5.13 -3.66 -7.62
CA HIS A 24 4.43 -4.68 -8.39
C HIS A 24 5.34 -5.86 -8.69
N ASP A 25 6.54 -5.64 -9.21
CA ASP A 25 7.46 -6.72 -9.56
C ASP A 25 7.88 -7.53 -8.32
N ALA A 26 8.21 -6.87 -7.21
CA ALA A 26 8.55 -7.57 -5.97
C ALA A 26 7.40 -8.47 -5.48
N VAL A 27 6.16 -7.98 -5.47
CA VAL A 27 5.04 -8.71 -4.87
C VAL A 27 4.40 -9.72 -5.82
N VAL A 28 4.26 -9.36 -7.10
CA VAL A 28 3.55 -10.15 -8.11
C VAL A 28 4.49 -11.10 -8.85
N THR A 29 5.69 -10.63 -9.20
CA THR A 29 6.67 -11.43 -9.96
C THR A 29 7.55 -12.24 -9.03
N ASP A 30 8.10 -11.63 -7.99
CA ASP A 30 9.11 -12.25 -7.12
C ASP A 30 8.51 -12.91 -5.87
N ALA A 31 7.19 -12.87 -5.72
CA ALA A 31 6.46 -13.40 -4.57
C ALA A 31 7.05 -12.92 -3.22
N LYS A 32 7.33 -11.62 -3.12
CA LYS A 32 7.82 -10.98 -1.90
C LYS A 32 6.72 -10.26 -1.15
N LEU A 33 6.94 -10.05 0.14
CA LEU A 33 6.03 -9.34 1.03
C LEU A 33 6.80 -8.25 1.76
N VAL A 34 6.20 -7.06 1.82
CA VAL A 34 6.68 -5.97 2.67
C VAL A 34 6.63 -6.43 4.14
N PRO A 35 7.69 -6.26 4.94
CA PRO A 35 7.65 -6.61 6.35
C PRO A 35 6.70 -5.67 7.10
N LEU A 36 5.82 -6.25 7.92
CA LEU A 36 4.83 -5.53 8.73
C LEU A 36 5.05 -5.81 10.23
N PRO A 37 4.82 -4.83 11.13
CA PRO A 37 4.37 -3.46 10.84
C PRO A 37 5.49 -2.59 10.26
N ARG A 38 5.11 -1.62 9.42
CA ARG A 38 6.04 -0.65 8.83
C ARG A 38 6.31 0.52 9.78
N SER A 39 7.53 1.03 9.68
CA SER A 39 7.98 2.27 10.31
C SER A 39 8.78 3.09 9.26
N PRO A 40 8.31 4.29 8.88
CA PRO A 40 7.03 4.87 9.29
C PRO A 40 5.81 4.12 8.69
N CYS A 41 4.72 4.04 9.44
CA CYS A 41 3.42 3.59 8.94
C CYS A 41 2.66 4.74 8.25
N VAL A 42 1.59 4.45 7.50
CA VAL A 42 0.79 5.45 6.78
C VAL A 42 0.35 6.60 7.67
N ALA A 43 -0.13 6.32 8.88
CA ALA A 43 -0.55 7.35 9.83
C ALA A 43 0.61 8.29 10.21
N GLU A 44 1.83 7.77 10.32
CA GLU A 44 3.02 8.56 10.60
C GLU A 44 3.50 9.34 9.38
N VAL A 45 3.42 8.76 8.18
CA VAL A 45 3.74 9.45 6.92
C VAL A 45 2.84 10.67 6.73
N LEU A 46 1.52 10.48 6.87
CA LEU A 46 0.55 11.55 6.77
C LEU A 46 0.75 12.63 7.84
N ARG A 47 1.06 12.24 9.08
CA ARG A 47 1.40 13.17 10.16
C ARG A 47 2.64 14.01 9.81
N ARG A 48 3.72 13.38 9.35
CA ARG A 48 4.97 14.07 8.96
C ARG A 48 4.73 15.07 7.83
N TYR A 49 3.87 14.75 6.87
CA TYR A 49 3.47 15.69 5.83
C TYR A 49 2.73 16.90 6.41
N CYS A 50 1.74 16.70 7.30
CA CYS A 50 1.03 17.81 7.94
C CYS A 50 1.98 18.71 8.75
N GLU A 51 2.96 18.12 9.44
CA GLU A 51 4.00 18.84 10.18
C GLU A 51 4.86 19.68 9.23
N HIS A 52 5.30 19.11 8.11
CA HIS A 52 6.05 19.83 7.08
C HIS A 52 5.26 21.02 6.50
N VAL A 53 3.98 20.84 6.18
CA VAL A 53 3.13 21.94 5.67
C VAL A 53 2.98 23.04 6.73
N ALA A 54 2.83 22.68 8.01
CA ALA A 54 2.74 23.66 9.08
C ALA A 54 4.04 24.47 9.28
N GLU A 55 5.19 23.82 9.11
CA GLU A 55 6.52 24.44 9.19
C GLU A 55 6.79 25.38 8.00
N VAL A 56 6.48 24.94 6.78
CA VAL A 56 6.75 25.72 5.54
C VAL A 56 5.72 26.83 5.33
N GLY A 57 4.45 26.57 5.64
CA GLY A 57 3.32 27.45 5.34
C GLY A 57 3.04 28.54 6.38
N GLY A 58 3.74 28.54 7.53
CA GLY A 58 3.62 29.55 8.59
C GLY A 58 2.18 29.83 9.02
N SER A 59 1.57 28.98 9.85
CA SER A 59 0.26 29.16 10.52
C SER A 59 -0.96 29.62 9.68
N ALA A 60 -0.86 29.73 8.35
CA ALA A 60 -1.95 30.05 7.44
C ALA A 60 -2.73 28.79 7.02
N GLY A 61 -3.97 28.96 6.56
CA GLY A 61 -5.00 27.92 6.39
C GLY A 61 -4.65 26.64 5.60
N GLY A 62 -3.51 26.59 4.87
CA GLY A 62 -3.03 25.38 4.19
C GLY A 62 -2.78 24.19 5.13
N GLY A 63 -2.38 24.44 6.38
CA GLY A 63 -2.21 23.37 7.38
C GLY A 63 -3.53 22.68 7.77
N HIS A 64 -4.64 23.42 7.80
CA HIS A 64 -5.95 22.85 8.08
C HIS A 64 -6.43 21.95 6.95
N VAL A 65 -6.30 22.43 5.70
CA VAL A 65 -6.65 21.65 4.50
C VAL A 65 -5.80 20.37 4.42
N ALA A 66 -4.49 20.49 4.62
CA ALA A 66 -3.60 19.32 4.64
C ALA A 66 -4.01 18.29 5.70
N ALA A 67 -4.39 18.75 6.90
CA ALA A 67 -4.86 17.87 7.98
C ALA A 67 -6.20 17.19 7.66
N GLU A 68 -7.16 17.91 7.06
CA GLU A 68 -8.44 17.36 6.63
C GLU A 68 -8.27 16.29 5.55
N VAL A 69 -7.46 16.59 4.53
CA VAL A 69 -7.15 15.67 3.43
C VAL A 69 -6.40 14.45 3.95
N ALA A 70 -5.40 14.62 4.82
CA ALA A 70 -4.70 13.52 5.47
C ALA A 70 -5.64 12.63 6.30
N GLY A 71 -6.57 13.23 7.05
CA GLY A 71 -7.60 12.49 7.78
C GLY A 71 -8.51 11.68 6.87
N GLY A 72 -8.95 12.28 5.76
CA GLY A 72 -9.73 11.63 4.70
C GLY A 72 -8.99 10.45 4.10
N LEU A 73 -7.75 10.66 3.63
CA LEU A 73 -6.89 9.62 3.05
C LEU A 73 -6.65 8.47 4.02
N ARG A 74 -6.41 8.76 5.30
CA ARG A 74 -6.27 7.72 6.33
C ARG A 74 -7.53 6.87 6.46
N SER A 75 -8.70 7.50 6.57
CA SER A 75 -9.98 6.78 6.62
C SER A 75 -10.24 5.98 5.35
N TYR A 76 -9.89 6.51 4.17
CA TYR A 76 -10.02 5.79 2.91
C TYR A 76 -9.10 4.59 2.87
N PHE A 77 -7.84 4.75 3.29
CA PHE A 77 -6.87 3.67 3.38
C PHE A 77 -7.37 2.53 4.27
N ASP A 78 -7.87 2.86 5.46
CA ASP A 78 -8.39 1.88 6.42
C ASP A 78 -9.58 1.07 5.86
N LYS A 79 -10.42 1.68 5.02
CA LYS A 79 -11.56 1.01 4.36
C LYS A 79 -11.16 0.28 3.07
N ALA A 80 -10.21 0.84 2.32
CA ALA A 80 -9.86 0.38 0.99
C ALA A 80 -8.81 -0.73 0.99
N LEU A 81 -7.97 -0.85 2.03
CA LEU A 81 -6.85 -1.79 2.05
C LEU A 81 -7.27 -3.21 1.65
N MET A 82 -8.15 -3.82 2.46
CA MET A 82 -8.66 -5.17 2.22
C MET A 82 -9.64 -5.23 1.04
N ALA A 83 -10.19 -4.11 0.57
CA ALA A 83 -11.10 -4.13 -0.57
C ALA A 83 -10.33 -4.20 -1.89
N VAL A 84 -9.34 -3.32 -2.08
CA VAL A 84 -8.79 -3.00 -3.42
C VAL A 84 -7.29 -2.75 -3.48
N LEU A 85 -6.58 -2.59 -2.36
CA LEU A 85 -5.15 -2.18 -2.39
C LEU A 85 -4.16 -3.35 -2.28
N LEU A 86 -4.60 -4.51 -1.80
CA LEU A 86 -3.75 -5.69 -1.63
C LEU A 86 -3.80 -6.62 -2.83
N TYR A 87 -2.63 -7.04 -3.29
CA TYR A 87 -2.48 -8.19 -4.16
C TYR A 87 -2.88 -9.48 -3.43
N ARG A 88 -3.15 -10.52 -4.21
CA ARG A 88 -3.62 -11.81 -3.69
C ARG A 88 -2.63 -12.45 -2.72
N SER A 89 -1.32 -12.37 -3.00
CA SER A 89 -0.24 -12.94 -2.17
C SER A 89 -0.09 -12.26 -0.81
N GLU A 90 -0.55 -11.01 -0.65
CA GLU A 90 -0.47 -10.26 0.60
C GLU A 90 -1.63 -10.56 1.56
N ARG A 91 -2.70 -11.19 1.06
CA ARG A 91 -3.93 -11.46 1.84
C ARG A 91 -3.68 -12.29 3.11
N PRO A 92 -2.87 -13.37 3.07
CA PRO A 92 -2.55 -14.13 4.28
C PRO A 92 -1.83 -13.29 5.33
N GLN A 93 -0.88 -12.45 4.92
CA GLN A 93 -0.16 -11.55 5.82
C GLN A 93 -1.11 -10.53 6.44
N ALA A 94 -2.02 -9.96 5.65
CA ALA A 94 -3.02 -9.01 6.14
C ALA A 94 -3.96 -9.65 7.18
N MET A 95 -4.45 -10.86 6.91
CA MET A 95 -5.28 -11.62 7.87
C MET A 95 -4.56 -11.86 9.19
N ALA A 96 -3.25 -12.17 9.15
CA ALA A 96 -2.44 -12.38 10.33
C ALA A 96 -2.25 -11.10 11.15
N VAL A 97 -1.86 -10.03 10.47
CA VAL A 97 -1.40 -8.79 11.12
C VAL A 97 -2.57 -7.90 11.58
N LEU A 98 -3.75 -8.05 10.99
CA LEU A 98 -4.96 -7.31 11.35
C LEU A 98 -5.94 -8.13 12.21
N ALA A 99 -5.56 -9.34 12.63
CA ALA A 99 -6.41 -10.21 13.44
C ALA A 99 -6.84 -9.58 14.78
N ASP A 100 -6.02 -8.67 15.31
CA ASP A 100 -6.27 -7.95 16.56
C ASP A 100 -7.13 -6.68 16.38
N GLY A 101 -7.65 -6.43 15.18
CA GLY A 101 -8.53 -5.31 14.89
C GLY A 101 -7.82 -3.96 14.77
N ARG A 102 -6.48 -3.96 14.69
CA ARG A 102 -5.73 -2.73 14.40
C ARG A 102 -6.12 -2.15 13.04
N LEU A 103 -6.00 -0.83 12.94
CA LEU A 103 -6.31 -0.12 11.70
C LEU A 103 -5.17 -0.29 10.69
N PRO A 104 -5.47 -0.57 9.40
CA PRO A 104 -4.48 -0.63 8.32
C PRO A 104 -3.45 0.50 8.32
N SER A 105 -3.88 1.74 8.54
CA SER A 105 -3.03 2.93 8.53
C SER A 105 -1.97 2.93 9.63
N SER A 106 -2.15 2.12 10.69
CA SER A 106 -1.18 1.97 11.80
C SER A 106 -0.18 0.83 11.58
N VAL A 107 -0.34 0.06 10.50
CA VAL A 107 0.42 -1.16 10.22
C VAL A 107 1.19 -1.07 8.92
N TYR A 108 0.55 -0.58 7.87
CA TYR A 108 1.11 -0.54 6.51
C TYR A 108 1.92 0.73 6.28
N GLY A 109 2.78 0.71 5.27
CA GLY A 109 3.71 1.80 4.94
C GLY A 109 3.40 2.49 3.62
N THR A 110 4.41 3.20 3.12
CA THR A 110 4.31 4.02 1.91
C THR A 110 4.04 3.20 0.65
N GLU A 111 4.52 1.96 0.56
CA GLU A 111 4.26 1.05 -0.56
C GLU A 111 2.77 0.98 -0.88
N HIS A 112 1.96 0.71 0.15
CA HIS A 112 0.52 0.58 0.02
C HIS A 112 -0.18 1.94 -0.11
N LEU A 113 0.36 3.00 0.50
CA LEU A 113 -0.15 4.37 0.33
C LEU A 113 -0.06 4.82 -1.14
N LEU A 114 1.03 4.50 -1.84
CA LEU A 114 1.16 4.82 -3.27
C LEU A 114 0.06 4.14 -4.10
N ARG A 115 -0.30 2.91 -3.76
CA ARG A 115 -1.41 2.20 -4.43
C ARG A 115 -2.75 2.91 -4.21
N LEU A 116 -2.96 3.53 -3.05
CA LEU A 116 -4.15 4.35 -2.81
C LEU A 116 -4.21 5.55 -3.75
N PHE A 117 -3.10 6.26 -4.00
CA PHE A 117 -3.11 7.41 -4.93
C PHE A 117 -3.57 7.03 -6.34
N VAL A 118 -3.17 5.85 -6.83
CA VAL A 118 -3.63 5.31 -8.12
C VAL A 118 -5.14 5.04 -8.11
N LYS A 119 -5.68 4.57 -6.98
CA LYS A 119 -7.10 4.22 -6.83
C LYS A 119 -8.00 5.36 -6.40
N LEU A 120 -7.43 6.46 -5.91
CA LEU A 120 -8.18 7.54 -5.31
C LEU A 120 -9.20 8.19 -6.26
N PRO A 121 -8.89 8.48 -7.55
CA PRO A 121 -9.87 9.04 -8.48
C PRO A 121 -11.10 8.13 -8.68
N GLU A 122 -10.88 6.81 -8.80
CA GLU A 122 -11.96 5.81 -8.91
C GLU A 122 -12.81 5.77 -7.63
N LEU A 123 -12.15 5.77 -6.46
CA LEU A 123 -12.82 5.68 -5.17
C LEU A 123 -13.64 6.92 -4.84
N LEU A 124 -13.16 8.12 -5.16
CA LEU A 124 -13.90 9.37 -4.95
C LEU A 124 -15.11 9.47 -5.88
N ALA A 125 -14.96 9.05 -7.14
CA ALA A 125 -16.08 8.98 -8.07
C ALA A 125 -17.19 8.03 -7.55
N ALA A 126 -16.79 6.88 -7.01
CA ALA A 126 -17.72 5.91 -6.43
C ALA A 126 -18.37 6.37 -5.11
N ALA A 127 -17.64 7.14 -4.29
CA ALA A 127 -18.10 7.65 -2.99
C ALA A 127 -19.11 8.80 -3.09
N GLY A 128 -19.51 9.20 -4.30
CA GLY A 128 -20.48 10.28 -4.48
C GLY A 128 -19.87 11.65 -4.24
N ALA A 129 -18.61 11.87 -4.61
CA ALA A 129 -17.98 13.20 -4.64
C ALA A 129 -18.77 14.25 -5.46
N GLY A 130 -19.84 13.86 -6.15
CA GLY A 130 -20.87 14.77 -6.67
C GLY A 130 -21.61 15.61 -5.60
N GLY A 131 -21.33 15.42 -4.31
CA GLY A 131 -21.74 16.33 -3.24
C GLY A 131 -20.71 17.39 -2.85
N MET A 132 -19.47 17.31 -3.36
CA MET A 132 -18.43 18.33 -3.13
C MET A 132 -18.63 19.52 -4.07
N SER A 133 -18.31 20.73 -3.59
CA SER A 133 -18.16 21.88 -4.50
C SER A 133 -16.90 21.70 -5.37
N GLU A 134 -16.90 22.32 -6.54
CA GLU A 134 -15.73 22.36 -7.43
C GLU A 134 -14.49 22.94 -6.73
N GLU A 135 -14.69 23.97 -5.89
CA GLU A 135 -13.64 24.55 -5.06
C GLU A 135 -13.06 23.54 -4.06
N ALA A 136 -13.91 22.81 -3.32
CA ALA A 136 -13.45 21.82 -2.36
C ALA A 136 -12.72 20.66 -3.03
N LEU A 137 -13.15 20.26 -4.25
CA LEU A 137 -12.45 19.26 -5.02
C LEU A 137 -11.09 19.76 -5.50
N GLY A 138 -11.01 21.01 -5.98
CA GLY A 138 -9.75 21.64 -6.37
C GLY A 138 -8.74 21.70 -5.22
N GLN A 139 -9.17 22.14 -4.05
CA GLN A 139 -8.34 22.18 -2.84
C GLN A 139 -7.88 20.77 -2.41
N THR A 140 -8.77 19.78 -2.53
CA THR A 140 -8.42 18.38 -2.25
C THR A 140 -7.38 17.86 -3.25
N ALA A 141 -7.54 18.17 -4.55
CA ALA A 141 -6.60 17.77 -5.59
C ALA A 141 -5.21 18.36 -5.36
N GLU A 142 -5.15 19.66 -5.07
CA GLU A 142 -3.90 20.37 -4.79
C GLU A 142 -3.20 19.78 -3.56
N ALA A 143 -3.91 19.57 -2.46
CA ALA A 143 -3.33 18.97 -1.25
C ALA A 143 -2.85 17.52 -1.46
N VAL A 144 -3.59 16.70 -2.22
CA VAL A 144 -3.15 15.33 -2.56
C VAL A 144 -1.91 15.37 -3.46
N GLN A 145 -1.88 16.27 -4.44
CA GLN A 145 -0.73 16.45 -5.33
C GLN A 145 0.51 16.90 -4.54
N ASP A 146 0.36 17.84 -3.61
CA ASP A 146 1.43 18.30 -2.73
C ASP A 146 1.95 17.17 -1.82
N LEU A 147 1.06 16.37 -1.25
CA LEU A 147 1.45 15.18 -0.49
C LEU A 147 2.24 14.20 -1.38
N MET A 148 1.79 13.95 -2.60
CA MET A 148 2.51 13.07 -3.54
C MET A 148 3.90 13.60 -3.87
N ASN A 149 4.03 14.90 -4.09
CA ASN A 149 5.33 15.54 -4.33
C ASN A 149 6.24 15.40 -3.10
N TRP A 150 5.72 15.67 -1.91
CA TRP A 150 6.46 15.50 -0.66
C TRP A 150 6.90 14.04 -0.45
N VAL A 151 6.02 13.06 -0.72
CA VAL A 151 6.37 11.64 -0.65
C VAL A 151 7.48 11.29 -1.67
N ALA A 152 7.43 11.86 -2.88
CA ALA A 152 8.45 11.63 -3.89
C ALA A 152 9.83 12.15 -3.45
N ASP A 153 9.88 13.31 -2.80
CA ASP A 153 11.12 13.91 -2.30
C ASP A 153 11.74 13.14 -1.12
N HIS A 154 10.93 12.41 -0.36
CA HIS A 154 11.36 11.66 0.83
C HIS A 154 11.37 10.14 0.63
N LEU A 155 11.12 9.68 -0.60
CA LEU A 155 10.72 8.30 -0.90
C LEU A 155 11.69 7.25 -0.35
N GLU A 156 13.00 7.47 -0.48
CA GLU A 156 14.05 6.55 -0.03
C GLU A 156 13.95 6.24 1.47
N GLY A 157 13.64 7.25 2.29
CA GLY A 157 13.48 7.08 3.74
C GLY A 157 12.10 6.56 4.16
N LEU A 158 11.16 6.46 3.23
CA LEU A 158 9.78 6.06 3.49
C LEU A 158 9.52 4.59 3.12
N LEU A 159 10.14 4.10 2.04
CA LEU A 159 10.02 2.71 1.61
C LEU A 159 10.82 1.76 2.52
N ALA A 160 10.34 0.53 2.66
CA ALA A 160 11.12 -0.56 3.25
C ALA A 160 12.30 -0.90 2.32
N PRO A 161 13.50 -1.14 2.88
CA PRO A 161 14.61 -1.69 2.12
C PRO A 161 14.23 -3.00 1.43
N ARG A 162 14.55 -3.16 0.14
CA ARG A 162 14.11 -4.33 -0.64
C ARG A 162 14.67 -5.66 -0.13
N ASP A 163 15.86 -5.63 0.46
CA ASP A 163 16.49 -6.77 1.13
C ASP A 163 15.78 -7.22 2.42
N SER A 164 14.92 -6.36 2.99
CA SER A 164 14.09 -6.70 4.15
C SER A 164 12.79 -7.42 3.79
N TYR A 165 12.49 -7.59 2.51
CA TYR A 165 11.24 -8.20 2.07
C TYR A 165 11.23 -9.70 2.39
N LEU A 166 10.10 -10.15 2.90
CA LEU A 166 9.89 -11.55 3.25
C LEU A 166 9.56 -12.35 1.99
N ASP A 167 9.97 -13.62 1.97
CA ASP A 167 9.48 -14.54 0.96
C ASP A 167 8.04 -14.97 1.28
N HIS A 168 7.13 -14.88 0.30
CA HIS A 168 5.73 -15.26 0.47
C HIS A 168 5.58 -16.73 0.86
N TRP A 169 6.38 -17.63 0.26
CA TRP A 169 6.25 -19.06 0.50
C TRP A 169 6.79 -19.45 1.87
N ASP A 170 7.89 -18.82 2.31
CA ASP A 170 8.39 -19.00 3.68
C ASP A 170 7.37 -18.49 4.70
N PHE A 171 6.75 -17.33 4.45
CA PHE A 171 5.68 -16.81 5.30
C PHE A 171 4.50 -17.79 5.39
N MET A 172 4.05 -18.31 4.24
CA MET A 172 2.95 -19.29 4.18
C MET A 172 3.27 -20.59 4.90
N ALA A 173 4.51 -21.09 4.77
CA ALA A 173 4.98 -22.29 5.45
C ALA A 173 5.04 -22.13 6.99
N GLY A 174 5.22 -20.89 7.47
CA GLY A 174 5.20 -20.55 8.89
C GLY A 174 3.81 -20.44 9.52
N LEU A 175 2.73 -20.43 8.73
CA LEU A 175 1.37 -20.32 9.26
C LEU A 175 0.96 -21.60 9.99
N SER A 176 0.32 -21.43 11.16
CA SER A 176 -0.17 -22.55 11.96
C SER A 176 -1.50 -22.22 12.65
N GLY A 177 -2.16 -23.25 13.20
CA GLY A 177 -3.37 -23.13 14.02
C GLY A 177 -4.56 -22.53 13.27
N GLU A 178 -5.36 -21.73 13.98
CA GLU A 178 -6.58 -21.11 13.47
C GLU A 178 -6.33 -20.17 12.29
N LEU A 179 -5.20 -19.47 12.30
CA LEU A 179 -4.83 -18.56 11.22
C LEU A 179 -4.57 -19.31 9.91
N ALA A 180 -3.84 -20.43 9.95
CA ALA A 180 -3.64 -21.27 8.77
C ALA A 180 -4.96 -21.80 8.21
N ALA A 181 -5.87 -22.24 9.10
CA ALA A 181 -7.19 -22.71 8.72
C ALA A 181 -8.04 -21.59 8.08
N ALA A 182 -8.01 -20.39 8.63
CA ALA A 182 -8.73 -19.23 8.09
C ALA A 182 -8.20 -18.82 6.71
N VAL A 183 -6.87 -18.78 6.54
CA VAL A 183 -6.21 -18.49 5.25
C VAL A 183 -6.59 -19.54 4.20
N ALA A 184 -6.63 -20.81 4.58
CA ALA A 184 -7.06 -21.89 3.69
C ALA A 184 -8.54 -21.78 3.33
N ALA A 185 -9.41 -21.52 4.30
CA ALA A 185 -10.86 -21.35 4.09
C ALA A 185 -11.17 -20.14 3.19
N ALA A 186 -10.37 -19.07 3.27
CA ALA A 186 -10.45 -17.91 2.39
C ALA A 186 -9.90 -18.18 0.97
N GLY A 187 -9.43 -19.40 0.69
CA GLY A 187 -8.95 -19.83 -0.62
C GLY A 187 -7.54 -19.32 -0.95
N TYR A 188 -6.74 -18.96 0.06
CA TYR A 188 -5.35 -18.54 -0.13
C TYR A 188 -4.33 -19.65 0.14
N ALA A 189 -4.77 -20.84 0.53
CA ALA A 189 -3.90 -22.00 0.60
C ALA A 189 -3.63 -22.58 -0.80
N GLY A 190 -2.38 -22.46 -1.26
CA GLY A 190 -1.81 -23.29 -2.32
C GLY A 190 -2.22 -22.97 -3.76
N THR A 191 -1.34 -22.27 -4.48
CA THR A 191 -1.10 -22.52 -5.92
C THR A 191 0.42 -22.50 -6.15
N SER A 192 1.01 -23.70 -6.16
CA SER A 192 2.42 -24.02 -6.47
C SER A 192 3.51 -23.25 -5.73
N ALA A 193 4.03 -23.83 -4.65
CA ALA A 193 5.46 -23.66 -4.38
C ALA A 193 6.23 -24.12 -5.63
N PRO A 194 7.23 -23.37 -6.14
CA PRO A 194 8.18 -23.96 -7.07
C PRO A 194 8.79 -25.19 -6.38
N LEU A 195 8.76 -26.33 -7.06
CA LEU A 195 9.42 -27.55 -6.58
C LEU A 195 10.88 -27.20 -6.24
N PRO A 196 11.41 -27.63 -5.08
CA PRO A 196 12.82 -27.43 -4.78
C PRO A 196 13.64 -28.01 -5.93
N PRO A 197 14.75 -27.35 -6.35
CA PRO A 197 15.60 -27.89 -7.39
C PRO A 197 15.99 -29.31 -6.99
N LEU A 198 15.72 -30.27 -7.88
CA LEU A 198 16.10 -31.67 -7.71
C LEU A 198 17.53 -31.71 -7.18
N GLN A 199 17.70 -32.17 -5.93
CA GLN A 199 19.02 -32.49 -5.40
C GLN A 199 19.66 -33.40 -6.43
N GLN A 200 20.74 -32.93 -7.06
CA GLN A 200 21.54 -33.74 -7.95
C GLN A 200 21.97 -34.97 -7.15
N GLN A 201 21.35 -36.11 -7.44
CA GLN A 201 21.81 -37.39 -6.92
C GLN A 201 23.27 -37.54 -7.37
N PRO A 202 24.18 -37.96 -6.48
CA PRO A 202 25.58 -38.17 -6.86
C PRO A 202 25.61 -39.20 -7.98
N GLN A 203 26.17 -38.80 -9.12
CA GLN A 203 26.44 -39.67 -10.25
C GLN A 203 27.15 -40.92 -9.73
N GLN A 204 26.46 -42.07 -9.75
CA GLN A 204 27.14 -43.34 -9.60
C GLN A 204 28.09 -43.47 -10.79
N ARG A 205 29.40 -43.39 -10.51
CA ARG A 205 30.45 -43.91 -11.38
C ARG A 205 30.07 -45.34 -11.76
N VAL A 206 29.68 -45.55 -13.00
CA VAL A 206 29.78 -46.87 -13.61
C VAL A 206 31.19 -46.95 -14.19
N GLN A 207 32.08 -47.59 -13.42
CA GLN A 207 33.25 -48.25 -14.00
C GLN A 207 32.75 -49.49 -14.74
N GLY A 208 33.24 -49.69 -15.97
CA GLY A 208 32.96 -50.83 -16.83
C GLY A 208 33.28 -50.49 -18.26
#